data_AF-A0A3M1DF38-F1
#
_entry.id   AF-A0A3M1DF38-F1
#
_cell.length_a   1.000
_cell.length_b   1.000
_cell.length_c   1.000
_cell.angle_alpha   90.00
_cell.angle_beta   90.00
_cell.angle_gamma   90.00
#
_symmetry.space_group_name_H-M   'P 1'
#
loop_
_entity.id
_entity.type
_entity.pdbx_description
1 polymer ?
#
loop_
_entity_poly.entity_id
_entity_poly.type
_entity_poly.pdbx_seq_one_letter_code
_entity_poly.pdbx_strand_id
1 'polypeptide(L)'
;MGLELIHRSLRTSAVVLLICLPFGLYYFGLFATLAFLSGAVWGMMNLILLTGLVRSMLRPGKVDLQRAVVFGVLKFPLLYAAGFFLLKVRHFDPVVLLAGFSLPLLVIVLKAAGRMVLGLDHLPPTPSTDRGGR
;
A
#
# COMPACT_ATOMS: atom_id res chain seq x y z
N MET A 1 3.20 4.62 15.08
CA MET A 1 2.03 5.29 14.49
C MET A 1 2.00 5.23 12.96
N GLY A 2 3.03 5.68 12.21
CA GLY A 2 2.99 5.71 10.73
C GLY A 2 2.87 4.34 10.03
N LEU A 3 3.53 3.31 10.54
CA LEU A 3 3.50 1.96 9.94
C LEU A 3 2.15 1.25 10.05
N GLU A 4 1.36 1.61 11.06
CA GLU A 4 0.02 1.08 11.25
C GLU A 4 -0.98 1.72 10.28
N LEU A 5 -0.78 3.01 9.97
CA LEU A 5 -1.51 3.69 8.90
C LEU A 5 -1.33 2.95 7.57
N ILE A 6 -0.10 2.59 7.20
CA ILE A 6 0.19 1.88 5.95
C ILE A 6 -0.55 0.53 5.90
N HIS A 7 -0.49 -0.27 6.96
CA HIS A 7 -1.16 -1.58 6.98
C HIS A 7 -2.69 -1.44 6.86
N ARG A 8 -3.28 -0.46 7.57
CA ARG A 8 -4.71 -0.14 7.44
C ARG A 8 -5.04 0.37 6.03
N SER A 9 -4.16 1.15 5.41
CA SER A 9 -4.34 1.67 4.05
C SER A 9 -4.24 0.59 2.98
N LEU A 10 -3.35 -0.39 3.13
CA LEU A 10 -3.30 -1.58 2.26
C LEU A 10 -4.61 -2.37 2.32
N ARG A 11 -5.15 -2.61 3.52
CA ARG A 11 -6.45 -3.27 3.68
C ARG A 11 -7.58 -2.48 3.01
N THR A 12 -7.62 -1.17 3.21
CA THR A 12 -8.60 -0.31 2.52
C THR A 12 -8.43 -0.34 1.01
N SER A 13 -7.19 -0.33 0.51
CA SER A 13 -6.90 -0.42 -0.93
C SER A 13 -7.39 -1.74 -1.51
N ALA A 14 -7.22 -2.86 -0.79
CA ALA A 14 -7.74 -4.16 -1.21
C ALA A 14 -9.28 -4.19 -1.26
N VAL A 15 -9.96 -3.56 -0.30
CA VAL A 15 -11.42 -3.42 -0.31
C VAL A 15 -11.88 -2.56 -1.49
N VAL A 16 -11.22 -1.42 -1.72
CA VAL A 16 -11.51 -0.56 -2.88
C VAL A 16 -11.27 -1.34 -4.18
N LEU A 17 -10.22 -2.15 -4.26
CA LEU A 17 -9.96 -3.01 -5.41
C LEU A 17 -11.07 -4.01 -5.66
N LEU A 18 -11.55 -4.66 -4.60
CA LEU A 18 -12.64 -5.64 -4.66
C LEU A 18 -13.93 -5.00 -5.15
N ILE A 19 -14.19 -3.75 -4.74
CA ILE A 19 -15.32 -2.96 -5.24
C ILE A 19 -15.08 -2.60 -6.71
N CYS A 20 -13.90 -2.11 -7.07
CA CYS A 20 -13.57 -1.73 -8.45
C CYS A 20 -13.66 -2.91 -9.44
N LEU A 21 -13.53 -4.16 -8.97
CA LEU A 21 -13.54 -5.35 -9.84
C LEU A 21 -14.87 -5.54 -10.62
N PRO A 22 -16.05 -5.66 -9.99
CA PRO A 22 -17.32 -5.79 -10.73
C PRO A 22 -17.63 -4.56 -11.60
N PHE A 23 -17.34 -3.35 -11.11
CA PHE A 23 -17.56 -2.13 -11.91
C PHE A 23 -16.62 -2.05 -13.11
N GLY A 24 -15.34 -2.38 -12.92
CA GLY A 24 -14.36 -2.45 -13.99
C GLY A 24 -14.81 -3.40 -15.10
N LEU A 25 -15.21 -4.62 -14.72
CA LEU A 25 -15.63 -5.65 -15.66
C LEU A 25 -16.85 -5.19 -16.47
N TYR A 26 -17.81 -4.53 -15.82
CA TYR A 26 -19.04 -4.07 -16.48
C TYR A 26 -18.82 -2.87 -17.40
N TYR A 27 -18.02 -1.87 -16.98
CA TYR A 27 -17.89 -0.60 -17.70
C TYR A 27 -16.70 -0.54 -18.66
N PHE A 28 -15.56 -1.15 -18.31
CA PHE A 28 -14.29 -1.00 -19.03
C PHE A 28 -13.80 -2.30 -19.67
N GLY A 29 -14.49 -3.41 -19.42
CA GLY A 29 -14.16 -4.73 -19.95
C GLY A 29 -13.01 -5.42 -19.22
N LEU A 30 -12.72 -6.65 -19.66
CA LEU A 30 -11.81 -7.56 -18.96
C LEU A 30 -10.36 -7.03 -18.92
N PHE A 31 -9.81 -6.61 -20.06
CA PHE A 31 -8.39 -6.25 -20.15
C PHE A 31 -8.04 -4.98 -19.38
N ALA A 32 -8.87 -3.94 -19.46
CA ALA A 32 -8.66 -2.70 -18.70
C ALA A 32 -8.78 -2.96 -17.18
N THR A 33 -9.73 -3.79 -16.77
CA THR A 33 -9.91 -4.16 -15.37
C THR A 33 -8.72 -4.95 -14.84
N LEU A 34 -8.22 -5.92 -15.62
CA LEU A 34 -7.02 -6.67 -15.27
C LEU A 34 -5.78 -5.77 -15.22
N ALA A 35 -5.63 -4.83 -16.15
CA ALA A 35 -4.52 -3.88 -16.13
C ALA A 35 -4.54 -3.00 -14.86
N PHE A 36 -5.72 -2.48 -14.50
CA PHE A 36 -5.91 -1.69 -13.27
C PHE A 36 -5.62 -2.54 -12.01
N LEU A 37 -6.19 -3.75 -11.93
CA LEU A 37 -5.98 -4.65 -10.80
C LEU A 37 -4.51 -5.01 -10.64
N SER A 38 -3.85 -5.37 -11.74
CA SER A 38 -2.45 -5.76 -11.75
C SER A 38 -1.56 -4.60 -11.34
N GLY A 39 -1.83 -3.40 -11.84
CA GLY A 39 -1.18 -2.17 -11.41
C GLY A 39 -1.34 -1.93 -9.91
N ALA A 40 -2.55 -2.07 -9.36
CA ALA A 40 -2.80 -1.86 -7.95
C ALA A 40 -2.16 -2.91 -7.04
N VAL A 41 -2.18 -4.19 -7.44
CA VAL A 41 -1.44 -5.25 -6.74
C VAL A 41 0.06 -4.95 -6.76
N TRP A 42 0.59 -4.51 -7.89
CA TRP A 42 1.99 -4.11 -8.02
C TRP A 42 2.34 -2.94 -7.10
N GLY A 43 1.49 -1.91 -7.02
CA GLY A 43 1.64 -0.78 -6.09
C GLY A 43 1.57 -1.21 -4.62
N MET A 44 0.65 -2.12 -4.27
CA MET A 44 0.53 -2.68 -2.93
C MET A 44 1.78 -3.47 -2.53
N MET A 45 2.30 -4.32 -3.42
CA MET A 45 3.56 -5.04 -3.19
C MET A 45 4.74 -4.09 -2.99
N ASN A 46 4.80 -2.98 -3.75
CA ASN A 46 5.83 -1.96 -3.56
C ASN A 46 5.80 -1.38 -2.14
N LEU A 47 4.62 -1.03 -1.64
CA LEU A 47 4.41 -0.47 -0.30
C LEU A 47 4.71 -1.48 0.82
N ILE A 48 4.36 -2.75 0.64
CA ILE A 48 4.69 -3.83 1.59
C ILE A 48 6.21 -3.97 1.71
N LEU A 49 6.91 -4.06 0.58
CA LEU A 49 8.37 -4.20 0.55
C LEU A 49 9.06 -2.95 1.09
N LEU A 50 8.56 -1.75 0.76
CA LEU A 50 9.07 -0.49 1.32
C LEU A 50 8.91 -0.45 2.84
N THR A 51 7.74 -0.86 3.35
CA THR A 51 7.47 -0.92 4.79
C THR A 51 8.39 -1.90 5.51
N GLY A 52 8.65 -3.06 4.91
CA GLY A 52 9.60 -4.05 5.42
C GLY A 52 11.03 -3.49 5.50
N LEU A 53 11.48 -2.81 4.44
CA LEU A 53 12.79 -2.16 4.40
C LEU A 53 12.93 -1.09 5.49
N VAL A 54 11.97 -0.17 5.57
CA VAL A 54 11.96 0.91 6.56
C VAL A 54 11.99 0.35 8.00
N ARG A 55 11.22 -0.71 8.28
CA ARG A 55 11.25 -1.40 9.58
C ARG A 55 12.62 -2.02 9.88
N SER A 56 13.29 -2.59 8.88
CA SER A 56 14.61 -3.20 9.05
C SER A 56 15.73 -2.18 9.33
N MET A 57 15.58 -0.97 8.79
CA MET A 57 16.55 0.13 8.97
C MET A 57 16.34 0.91 10.29
N LEU A 58 15.09 1.12 10.72
CA LEU A 58 14.76 1.95 11.89
C LEU A 58 14.74 1.16 13.23
N ARG A 59 15.24 -0.07 13.26
CA ARG A 59 15.16 -0.92 14.47
C ARG A 59 16.15 -0.40 15.55
N PRO A 60 15.68 0.02 16.74
CA PRO A 60 16.56 0.52 17.78
C PRO A 60 17.34 -0.65 18.39
N GLY A 61 18.67 -0.62 18.27
CA GLY A 61 19.60 -1.56 18.93
C GLY A 61 20.61 -2.22 18.01
N LYS A 62 20.20 -2.73 16.83
CA LYS A 62 21.09 -3.25 15.77
C LYS A 62 20.39 -3.15 14.42
N VAL A 63 21.01 -2.44 13.48
CA VAL A 63 20.57 -2.46 12.07
C VAL A 63 20.80 -3.88 11.54
N ASP A 64 19.72 -4.55 11.15
CA ASP A 64 19.78 -5.88 10.55
C ASP A 64 20.13 -5.71 9.06
N LEU A 65 21.39 -5.32 8.82
CA LEU A 65 21.90 -4.94 7.50
C LEU A 65 21.66 -6.05 6.47
N GLN A 66 21.76 -7.31 6.91
CA GLN A 66 21.53 -8.48 6.06
C GLN A 66 20.07 -8.56 5.59
N ARG A 67 19.09 -8.35 6.48
CA ARG A 67 17.67 -8.27 6.08
C ARG A 67 17.40 -7.05 5.21
N ALA A 68 17.99 -5.90 5.51
CA ALA A 68 17.82 -4.68 4.70
C ALA A 68 18.36 -4.87 3.28
N VAL A 69 19.53 -5.50 3.12
CA VAL A 69 20.13 -5.82 1.83
C VAL A 69 19.30 -6.86 1.07
N VAL A 70 18.82 -7.92 1.74
CA VAL A 70 17.93 -8.90 1.10
C VAL A 70 16.64 -8.24 0.61
N PHE A 71 15.99 -7.40 1.43
CA PHE A 71 14.80 -6.67 1.01
C PHE A 71 15.10 -5.67 -0.11
N GLY A 72 16.25 -5.00 -0.10
CA GLY A 72 16.64 -4.09 -1.19
C GLY A 72 16.92 -4.82 -2.49
N VAL A 73 17.88 -5.75 -2.47
CA VAL A 73 18.37 -6.50 -3.63
C VAL A 73 17.31 -7.44 -4.20
N LEU A 74 16.37 -7.94 -3.39
CA LEU A 74 15.24 -8.73 -3.92
C LEU A 74 14.12 -7.83 -4.44
N LYS A 75 13.86 -6.69 -3.78
CA LYS A 75 12.80 -5.75 -4.22
C LYS A 75 13.08 -5.22 -5.61
N PHE A 76 14.27 -4.69 -5.88
CA PHE A 76 14.55 -4.05 -7.17
C PHE A 76 14.32 -4.97 -8.39
N PRO A 77 14.91 -6.16 -8.50
CA PRO A 77 14.69 -7.03 -9.64
C PRO A 77 13.27 -7.56 -9.68
N LEU A 78 12.68 -7.99 -8.56
CA LEU A 78 11.33 -8.55 -8.56
C LEU A 78 10.28 -7.51 -8.98
N LEU A 79 10.38 -6.30 -8.44
CA LEU A 79 9.39 -5.25 -8.67
C LEU A 79 9.52 -4.63 -10.06
N TYR A 80 10.76 -4.43 -10.55
CA TYR A 80 10.99 -3.89 -11.89
C TYR A 80 10.77 -4.93 -12.98
N ALA A 81 11.09 -6.21 -12.74
CA ALA A 81 10.74 -7.29 -13.67
C ALA A 81 9.22 -7.45 -13.79
N ALA A 82 8.48 -7.38 -12.66
CA ALA A 82 7.03 -7.38 -12.70
C ALA A 82 6.49 -6.20 -13.52
N GLY A 83 6.95 -4.97 -13.24
CA GLY A 83 6.54 -3.79 -14.01
C GLY A 83 6.84 -3.92 -15.51
N PHE A 84 8.03 -4.38 -15.86
CA PHE A 84 8.43 -4.62 -17.25
C PHE A 84 7.54 -5.67 -17.93
N PHE A 85 7.24 -6.78 -17.25
CA PHE A 85 6.35 -7.81 -17.78
C PHE A 85 4.94 -7.27 -18.01
N LEU A 86 4.41 -6.53 -17.04
CA LEU A 86 3.09 -5.89 -17.13
C LEU A 86 3.00 -4.91 -18.31
N LEU A 87 4.04 -4.11 -18.56
CA LEU A 87 4.10 -3.16 -19.67
C LEU A 87 4.30 -3.83 -21.04
N LYS A 88 4.86 -5.04 -21.08
CA LYS A 88 5.06 -5.79 -22.32
C LYS A 88 3.77 -6.47 -22.81
N VAL A 89 2.76 -6.59 -21.95
CA VAL A 89 1.46 -7.14 -22.33
C VAL A 89 0.76 -6.13 -23.25
N ARG A 90 0.63 -6.46 -24.53
CA ARG A 90 0.07 -5.58 -25.58
C ARG A 90 -1.36 -5.08 -25.30
N HIS A 91 -2.10 -5.75 -24.43
CA HIS A 91 -3.47 -5.42 -24.05
C HIS A 91 -3.57 -4.53 -22.81
N PHE A 92 -2.46 -4.31 -22.10
CA PHE A 92 -2.44 -3.49 -20.90
C PHE A 92 -2.07 -2.06 -21.27
N ASP A 93 -3.06 -1.18 -21.24
CA ASP A 93 -2.83 0.25 -21.40
C ASP A 93 -1.95 0.75 -20.23
N PRO A 94 -0.76 1.33 -20.51
CA PRO A 94 0.14 1.85 -19.48
C PRO A 94 -0.53 2.87 -18.55
N VAL A 95 -1.49 3.66 -19.06
CA VAL A 95 -2.19 4.69 -18.28
C VAL A 95 -3.11 4.04 -17.24
N VAL A 96 -3.88 3.02 -17.65
CA VAL A 96 -4.77 2.28 -16.75
C VAL A 96 -3.97 1.53 -15.68
N LEU A 97 -2.82 1.01 -16.07
CA LEU A 97 -1.89 0.33 -15.17
C LEU A 97 -1.31 1.29 -14.11
N LEU A 98 -0.90 2.48 -14.54
CA LEU A 98 -0.44 3.56 -13.65
C LEU A 98 -1.54 4.05 -12.71
N ALA A 99 -2.78 4.14 -13.21
CA ALA A 99 -3.93 4.49 -12.39
C ALA A 99 -4.15 3.44 -11.29
N GLY A 100 -4.06 2.15 -11.62
CA GLY A 100 -4.08 1.07 -10.63
C GLY A 100 -2.93 1.20 -9.62
N PHE A 101 -1.71 1.37 -10.12
CA PHE A 101 -0.49 1.47 -9.29
C PHE A 101 -0.51 2.63 -8.29
N SER A 102 -1.15 3.74 -8.64
CA SER A 102 -1.28 4.92 -7.78
C SER A 102 -2.41 4.81 -6.73
N LEU A 103 -3.34 3.87 -6.86
CA LEU A 103 -4.45 3.66 -5.94
C LEU A 103 -4.04 3.58 -4.46
N PRO A 104 -3.08 2.73 -4.03
CA PRO A 104 -2.73 2.64 -2.62
C PRO A 104 -2.07 3.91 -2.08
N LEU A 105 -1.36 4.67 -2.93
CA LEU A 105 -0.83 5.99 -2.57
C LEU A 105 -1.98 6.98 -2.34
N LEU A 106 -2.95 7.01 -3.26
CA LEU A 106 -4.15 7.84 -3.16
C LEU A 106 -4.92 7.57 -1.86
N VAL A 107 -5.12 6.29 -1.51
CA VAL A 107 -5.77 5.89 -0.25
C VAL A 107 -5.02 6.41 0.98
N ILE A 108 -3.68 6.37 0.96
CA ILE A 108 -2.85 6.91 2.05
C ILE A 108 -3.04 8.42 2.18
N VAL A 109 -2.95 9.15 1.05
CA VAL A 109 -3.11 10.62 1.02
C VAL A 109 -4.49 11.02 1.51
N LEU A 110 -5.56 10.36 1.04
CA LEU A 110 -6.94 10.61 1.48
C LEU A 110 -7.11 10.35 2.98
N LYS A 111 -6.57 9.24 3.49
CA LYS A 111 -6.61 8.96 4.94
C LYS A 111 -5.85 9.99 5.77
N ALA A 112 -4.68 10.43 5.30
CA ALA A 112 -3.89 11.43 5.98
C ALA A 112 -4.61 12.78 5.99
N ALA A 113 -5.12 13.23 4.84
CA ALA A 113 -5.91 14.45 4.72
C ALA A 113 -7.16 14.40 5.59
N GLY A 114 -7.90 13.28 5.59
CA GLY A 114 -9.09 13.11 6.43
C GLY A 114 -8.79 13.21 7.92
N ARG A 115 -7.64 12.70 8.39
CA ARG A 115 -7.22 12.85 9.79
C ARG A 115 -6.90 14.29 10.15
N MET A 116 -6.20 15.00 9.26
CA MET A 116 -5.88 16.42 9.44
C MET A 116 -7.15 17.28 9.51
N VAL A 117 -8.11 17.05 8.61
CA VAL A 117 -9.37 17.80 8.58
C VAL A 117 -10.24 17.51 9.81
N LEU A 118 -10.25 16.27 10.29
CA LEU A 118 -11.04 15.85 11.46
C LEU A 118 -10.36 16.15 12.81
N GLY A 119 -9.12 16.67 12.83
CA GLY A 119 -8.41 17.02 14.06
C GLY A 119 -8.17 15.84 15.01
N LEU A 120 -8.17 14.60 14.50
CA LEU A 120 -8.07 13.38 15.30
C LEU A 120 -6.72 13.22 16.01
N ASP A 121 -5.72 14.02 15.62
CA ASP A 121 -4.39 14.05 16.23
C ASP A 121 -4.36 14.85 17.55
N HIS A 122 -5.46 15.53 17.92
CA HIS A 122 -5.56 16.36 19.12
C HIS A 122 -6.36 15.72 20.27
N LEU A 123 -6.88 14.49 20.11
CA LEU A 123 -7.68 13.85 21.15
C LEU A 123 -6.78 13.43 22.33
N PRO A 124 -7.07 13.87 23.56
CA PRO A 124 -6.32 13.45 24.73
C PRO A 124 -6.40 11.92 24.86
N PRO A 125 -5.32 11.24 25.32
CA PRO A 125 -5.37 9.81 25.58
C PRO A 125 -6.53 9.55 26.53
N THR A 126 -7.45 8.66 26.12
CA THR A 126 -8.53 8.19 26.97
C THR A 126 -7.92 7.75 28.30
N PRO A 127 -8.41 8.28 29.45
CA PRO A 127 -7.86 7.90 30.73
C PRO A 127 -7.97 6.38 30.85
N SER A 128 -6.81 5.73 31.00
CA SER A 128 -6.76 4.33 31.41
C SER A 128 -7.63 4.24 32.64
N THR A 129 -8.71 3.45 32.57
CA THR A 129 -9.45 3.06 33.76
C THR A 129 -8.50 2.17 34.55
N ASP A 130 -7.65 2.81 35.34
CA ASP A 130 -6.90 2.22 36.42
C ASP A 130 -7.94 1.74 37.42
N ARG A 131 -8.46 0.52 37.20
CA ARG A 131 -9.08 -0.27 38.25
C ARG A 131 -7.95 -0.88 39.08
N GLY A 132 -7.24 0.00 39.79
CA GLY A 132 -6.51 -0.36 40.98
C GLY A 132 -7.49 -0.54 42.13
N GLY A 133 -7.48 -1.74 42.73
CA GLY A 133 -7.87 -1.96 44.12
C GLY A 133 -9.34 -2.23 44.40
N ARG A 134 -9.70 -3.51 44.44
CA ARG A 134 -9.98 -4.24 45.70
C ARG A 134 -10.08 -5.73 45.42
#